data_AF-A0A839FR43-F1
#
_entry.id   AF-A0A839FR43-F1
#
_cell.length_a   1.000
_cell.length_b   1.000
_cell.length_c   1.000
_cell.angle_alpha   90.00
_cell.angle_beta   90.00
_cell.angle_gamma   90.00
#
_symmetry.space_group_name_H-M   'P 1'
#
loop_
_entity.id
_entity.type
_entity.pdbx_description
1 polymer ?
#
loop_
_entity_poly.entity_id
_entity_poly.type
_entity_poly.pdbx_seq_one_letter_code
_entity_poly.pdbx_strand_id
1 'polypeptide(L)'
;MGTTALNPVLWTEREPVRLARDQNEVQAFAPLLEYQSPADDGLPHGGWIGVLPRWPFERPQPDALDELLGDQELRVLVIYSAAHPMVPPTIYSLDPEPSIWEQTQSAWHVAPGGSLCLLQSDGGWQPEASLTELLAKASGWRIEYALMKAGVINEMSVNGIVSDPSHDHLIDRAIQRAAPTPDPTEAGDTGVSS
;
A
#
# COMPACT_ATOMS: atom_id res chain seq x y z
N MET A 1 44.87 -7.58 24.82
CA MET A 1 43.58 -8.30 24.88
C MET A 1 42.91 -8.10 23.54
N GLY A 2 42.78 -9.15 22.73
CA GLY A 2 42.13 -9.05 21.43
C GLY A 2 40.62 -9.03 21.60
N THR A 3 39.97 -7.97 21.12
CA THR A 3 38.52 -7.91 21.02
C THR A 3 38.09 -8.93 19.98
N THR A 4 37.52 -10.06 20.41
CA THR A 4 36.87 -10.98 19.47
C THR A 4 35.77 -10.20 18.77
N ALA A 5 35.90 -9.98 17.47
CA ALA A 5 34.84 -9.38 16.68
C ALA A 5 33.62 -10.31 16.78
N LEU A 6 32.54 -9.83 17.39
CA LEU A 6 31.25 -10.52 17.36
C LEU A 6 30.75 -10.39 15.93
N ASN A 7 30.63 -11.51 15.22
CA ASN A 7 29.96 -11.52 13.93
C ASN A 7 28.44 -11.49 14.19
N PRO A 8 27.73 -10.39 13.88
CA PRO A 8 26.29 -10.34 14.10
C PRO A 8 25.62 -11.41 13.23
N VAL A 9 24.76 -12.23 13.84
CA VAL A 9 23.96 -13.20 13.09
C VAL A 9 22.69 -12.51 12.63
N LEU A 10 22.41 -12.56 11.33
CA LEU A 10 21.22 -11.93 10.76
C LEU A 10 19.96 -12.72 11.14
N TRP A 11 18.82 -12.02 11.17
CA TRP A 11 17.55 -12.70 11.45
C TRP A 11 17.25 -13.76 10.38
N THR A 12 17.61 -13.50 9.12
CA THR A 12 17.45 -14.43 7.99
C THR A 12 18.21 -15.74 8.19
N GLU A 13 19.33 -15.70 8.90
CA GLU A 13 20.15 -16.88 9.25
C GLU A 13 19.63 -17.58 10.51
N ARG A 14 19.06 -16.82 11.46
CA ARG A 14 18.46 -17.36 12.69
C ARG A 14 17.11 -18.03 12.45
N GLU A 15 16.31 -17.46 11.56
CA GLU A 15 14.93 -17.86 11.28
C GLU A 15 14.75 -18.20 9.79
N PRO A 16 15.52 -19.14 9.22
CA PRO A 16 15.50 -19.43 7.78
C PRO A 16 14.15 -20.00 7.31
N VAL A 17 13.43 -20.70 8.20
CA VAL A 17 12.08 -21.21 7.91
C VAL A 17 11.09 -20.06 7.78
N ARG A 18 11.22 -19.02 8.62
CA ARG A 18 10.39 -17.82 8.53
C ARG A 18 10.67 -17.06 7.23
N LEU A 19 11.94 -16.87 6.86
CA LEU A 19 12.29 -16.23 5.60
C LEU A 19 11.70 -16.99 4.40
N ALA A 20 11.86 -18.32 4.36
CA ALA A 20 11.33 -19.14 3.28
C ALA A 20 9.79 -19.04 3.18
N ARG A 21 9.11 -18.98 4.33
CA ARG A 21 7.66 -18.75 4.39
C ARG A 21 7.29 -17.40 3.80
N ASP A 22 7.91 -16.31 4.26
CA ASP A 22 7.67 -14.97 3.73
C ASP A 22 7.91 -14.93 2.22
N GLN A 23 8.98 -15.54 1.73
CA GLN A 23 9.29 -15.59 0.30
C GLN A 23 8.21 -16.30 -0.51
N ASN A 24 7.75 -17.46 -0.05
CA ASN A 24 6.70 -18.22 -0.73
C ASN A 24 5.36 -17.48 -0.72
N GLU A 25 4.96 -16.93 0.43
CA GLU A 25 3.69 -16.22 0.58
C GLU A 25 3.67 -14.94 -0.27
N VAL A 26 4.74 -14.13 -0.21
CA VAL A 26 4.84 -12.89 -0.99
C VAL A 26 4.90 -13.17 -2.50
N GLN A 27 5.67 -14.15 -2.94
CA GLN A 27 5.75 -14.49 -4.37
C GLN A 27 4.40 -14.96 -4.94
N ALA A 28 3.59 -15.65 -4.12
CA ALA A 28 2.24 -16.06 -4.51
C ALA A 28 1.25 -14.88 -4.51
N PHE A 29 1.37 -13.97 -3.54
CA PHE A 29 0.45 -12.85 -3.35
C PHE A 29 0.72 -11.66 -4.30
N ALA A 30 1.98 -11.26 -4.43
CA ALA A 30 2.43 -10.12 -5.23
C ALA A 30 3.66 -10.55 -6.07
N PRO A 31 3.45 -11.20 -7.23
CA PRO A 31 4.54 -11.77 -8.02
C PRO A 31 5.54 -10.74 -8.58
N LEU A 32 5.16 -9.46 -8.59
CA LEU A 32 5.98 -8.33 -9.04
C LEU A 32 6.77 -7.67 -7.90
N LEU A 33 6.74 -8.23 -6.68
CA LEU A 33 7.67 -7.87 -5.62
C LEU A 33 8.93 -8.72 -5.70
N GLU A 34 10.07 -8.04 -5.76
CA GLU A 34 11.38 -8.65 -5.81
C GLU A 34 12.01 -8.63 -4.42
N TYR A 35 12.40 -9.81 -3.92
CA TYR A 35 13.14 -9.91 -2.68
C TYR A 35 14.55 -9.36 -2.87
N GLN A 36 14.97 -8.48 -1.95
CA GLN A 36 16.33 -7.98 -1.84
C GLN A 36 16.96 -8.63 -0.61
N SER A 37 18.03 -9.39 -0.82
CA SER A 37 18.77 -10.09 0.22
C SER A 37 19.61 -9.12 1.04
N PRO A 38 19.93 -9.42 2.33
CA PRO A 38 20.96 -8.69 3.08
C PRO A 38 22.33 -8.65 2.40
N ALA A 39 22.60 -9.58 1.48
CA ALA A 39 23.83 -9.61 0.69
C ALA A 39 23.83 -8.62 -0.48
N ASP A 40 22.66 -8.11 -0.86
CA ASP A 40 22.51 -7.10 -1.90
C ASP A 40 22.76 -5.70 -1.32
N ASP A 41 23.40 -4.82 -2.09
CA ASP A 41 23.64 -3.44 -1.68
C ASP A 41 22.30 -2.70 -1.53
N GLY A 42 21.90 -2.37 -0.30
CA GLY A 42 20.77 -1.46 -0.03
C GLY A 42 19.98 -1.76 1.24
N LEU A 43 19.55 -3.01 1.44
CA LEU A 43 18.70 -3.41 2.58
C LEU A 43 19.45 -4.35 3.52
N PRO A 44 20.06 -3.84 4.61
CA PRO A 44 20.99 -4.61 5.45
C PRO A 44 20.35 -5.79 6.21
N HIS A 45 19.01 -5.86 6.25
CA HIS A 45 18.25 -6.96 6.83
C HIS A 45 17.29 -7.59 5.82
N GLY A 46 17.49 -7.28 4.54
CA GLY A 46 16.64 -7.67 3.43
C GLY A 46 15.31 -6.93 3.39
N GLY A 47 14.54 -7.20 2.35
CA GLY A 47 13.24 -6.59 2.14
C GLY A 47 12.69 -6.88 0.76
N TRP A 48 11.77 -6.05 0.30
CA TRP A 48 11.08 -6.22 -0.98
C TRP A 48 10.93 -4.89 -1.69
N ILE A 49 11.01 -4.89 -3.01
CA ILE A 49 10.69 -3.72 -3.82
C ILE A 49 9.90 -4.15 -5.06
N GLY A 50 8.91 -3.36 -5.46
CA GLY A 50 8.14 -3.65 -6.65
C GLY A 50 6.69 -3.23 -6.52
N VAL A 51 5.82 -3.88 -7.30
CA VAL A 51 4.42 -3.46 -7.46
C VAL A 51 3.47 -4.40 -6.70
N LEU A 52 2.51 -3.82 -6.00
CA LEU A 52 1.42 -4.54 -5.36
C LEU A 52 0.22 -4.73 -6.29
N PRO A 53 -0.54 -5.83 -6.13
CA PRO A 53 -1.79 -6.03 -6.86
C PRO A 53 -2.79 -4.91 -6.57
N ARG A 54 -3.50 -4.45 -7.60
CA ARG A 54 -4.52 -3.38 -7.48
C ARG A 54 -5.70 -3.80 -6.59
N TRP A 55 -6.08 -5.07 -6.63
CA TRP A 55 -7.20 -5.62 -5.87
C TRP A 55 -6.91 -7.05 -5.38
N PRO A 56 -6.22 -7.22 -4.23
CA PRO A 56 -5.91 -8.55 -3.70
C PRO A 56 -7.01 -9.14 -2.78
N PHE A 57 -8.22 -8.59 -2.79
CA PHE A 57 -9.27 -8.97 -1.84
C PHE A 57 -10.09 -10.16 -2.36
N GLU A 58 -10.62 -10.98 -1.45
CA GLU A 58 -11.41 -12.19 -1.80
C GLU A 58 -12.77 -11.90 -2.45
N ARG A 59 -13.17 -10.62 -2.49
CA ARG A 59 -14.44 -10.14 -3.01
C ARG A 59 -14.28 -9.56 -4.42
N PRO A 60 -15.38 -9.45 -5.20
CA PRO A 60 -15.32 -8.87 -6.53
C PRO A 60 -14.71 -7.47 -6.57
N GLN A 61 -13.87 -7.22 -7.57
CA GLN A 61 -13.36 -5.89 -7.87
C GLN A 61 -14.50 -4.99 -8.38
N PRO A 62 -14.65 -3.76 -7.86
CA PRO A 62 -15.57 -2.77 -8.42
C PRO A 62 -15.18 -2.35 -9.84
N ASP A 63 -16.16 -2.23 -10.73
CA ASP A 63 -15.93 -1.91 -12.15
C ASP A 63 -15.19 -0.57 -12.33
N ALA A 64 -15.47 0.42 -11.49
CA ALA A 64 -14.87 1.75 -11.55
C ALA A 64 -13.44 1.82 -10.95
N LEU A 65 -12.88 0.71 -10.43
CA LEU A 65 -11.54 0.74 -9.82
C LEU A 65 -10.47 1.14 -10.82
N ASP A 66 -10.55 0.62 -12.05
CA ASP A 66 -9.52 0.88 -13.05
C ASP A 66 -9.47 2.36 -13.44
N GLU A 67 -10.65 2.99 -13.53
CA GLU A 67 -10.77 4.42 -13.78
C GLU A 67 -10.31 5.27 -12.59
N LEU A 68 -10.63 4.87 -11.35
CA LEU A 68 -10.21 5.59 -10.15
C LEU A 68 -8.69 5.64 -10.00
N LEU A 69 -8.02 4.50 -10.23
CA LEU A 69 -6.57 4.41 -10.06
C LEU A 69 -5.80 4.81 -11.33
N GLY A 70 -6.45 4.78 -12.50
CA GLY A 70 -5.83 5.01 -13.80
C GLY A 70 -4.75 3.97 -14.13
N ASP A 71 -3.68 4.41 -14.79
CA ASP A 71 -2.51 3.57 -15.08
C ASP A 71 -1.51 3.52 -13.90
N GLN A 72 -1.77 4.23 -12.81
CA GLN A 72 -0.86 4.29 -11.66
C GLN A 72 -0.99 3.06 -10.78
N GLU A 73 0.09 2.30 -10.68
CA GLU A 73 0.23 1.17 -9.78
C GLU A 73 0.60 1.63 -8.35
N LEU A 74 0.64 0.70 -7.40
CA LEU A 74 1.25 0.95 -6.09
C LEU A 74 2.63 0.30 -6.06
N ARG A 75 3.68 1.10 -6.24
CA ARG A 75 5.06 0.65 -6.04
C ARG A 75 5.45 0.84 -4.58
N VAL A 76 5.97 -0.19 -3.94
CA VAL A 76 6.36 -0.16 -2.53
C VAL A 76 7.82 -0.54 -2.30
N LEU A 77 8.34 -0.09 -1.16
CA LEU A 77 9.54 -0.60 -0.52
C LEU A 77 9.18 -1.18 0.84
N VAL A 78 9.50 -2.46 1.04
CA VAL A 78 9.36 -3.16 2.33
C VAL A 78 10.74 -3.34 2.91
N ILE A 79 10.94 -2.93 4.15
CA ILE A 79 12.23 -3.02 4.86
C ILE A 79 12.04 -3.87 6.11
N TYR A 80 12.78 -4.98 6.20
CA TYR A 80 12.91 -5.70 7.45
C TYR A 80 13.89 -4.99 8.37
N SER A 81 13.66 -5.06 9.68
CA SER A 81 14.63 -4.60 10.69
C SER A 81 15.43 -5.77 11.24
N ALA A 82 16.50 -5.48 11.98
CA ALA A 82 17.27 -6.50 12.71
C ALA A 82 16.43 -7.30 13.71
N ALA A 83 15.30 -6.76 14.17
CA ALA A 83 14.42 -7.40 15.15
C ALA A 83 13.27 -8.19 14.50
N HIS A 84 13.18 -8.26 13.18
CA HIS A 84 12.21 -9.12 12.51
C HIS A 84 12.47 -10.60 12.86
N PRO A 85 11.44 -11.45 13.09
CA PRO A 85 10.00 -11.19 13.01
C PRO A 85 9.34 -10.67 14.30
N MET A 86 10.08 -10.34 15.35
CA MET A 86 9.49 -9.81 16.59
C MET A 86 8.83 -8.44 16.39
N VAL A 87 9.28 -7.68 15.39
CA VAL A 87 8.66 -6.42 14.95
C VAL A 87 8.25 -6.51 13.48
N PRO A 88 7.19 -5.79 13.07
CA PRO A 88 6.75 -5.77 11.68
C PRO A 88 7.81 -5.14 10.78
N PRO A 89 7.87 -5.52 9.49
CA PRO A 89 8.60 -4.72 8.51
C PRO A 89 7.95 -3.36 8.34
N THR A 90 8.74 -2.39 7.89
CA THR A 90 8.25 -1.06 7.51
C THR A 90 7.94 -1.03 6.03
N ILE A 91 6.80 -0.46 5.64
CA ILE A 91 6.37 -0.35 4.24
C ILE A 91 6.30 1.12 3.85
N TYR A 92 6.88 1.47 2.72
CA TYR A 92 6.82 2.80 2.11
C TYR A 92 6.11 2.72 0.77
N SER A 93 5.28 3.71 0.47
CA SER A 93 4.76 3.93 -0.88
C SER A 93 5.74 4.79 -1.67
N LEU A 94 6.29 4.22 -2.75
CA LEU A 94 7.22 4.91 -3.65
C LEU A 94 6.48 5.58 -4.81
N ASP A 95 5.38 5.00 -5.26
CA ASP A 95 4.50 5.57 -6.27
C ASP A 95 3.07 5.08 -6.00
N PRO A 96 2.11 5.96 -5.65
CA PRO A 96 2.30 7.39 -5.40
C PRO A 96 3.11 7.66 -4.12
N GLU A 97 4.02 8.63 -4.14
CA GLU A 97 4.74 9.07 -2.93
C GLU A 97 3.88 10.06 -2.11
N PRO A 98 3.59 9.79 -0.83
CA PRO A 98 2.88 10.73 0.01
C PRO A 98 3.69 12.01 0.24
N SER A 99 3.05 13.16 0.05
CA SER A 99 3.69 14.46 0.26
C SER A 99 4.04 14.69 1.73
N ILE A 100 4.98 15.61 1.99
CA ILE A 100 5.37 16.01 3.36
C ILE A 100 4.15 16.47 4.19
N TRP A 101 3.18 17.14 3.57
CA TRP A 101 1.96 17.55 4.26
C TRP A 101 1.11 16.34 4.71
N GLU A 102 0.95 15.36 3.82
CA GLU A 102 0.20 14.13 4.09
C GLU A 102 0.88 13.31 5.22
N GLN A 103 2.21 13.38 5.35
CA GLN A 103 2.98 12.76 6.45
C GLN A 103 2.79 13.42 7.82
N THR A 104 2.19 14.62 7.88
CA THR A 104 1.91 15.33 9.15
C THR A 104 0.49 15.08 9.68
N GLN A 105 -0.34 14.36 8.92
CA GLN A 105 -1.75 14.17 9.21
C GLN A 105 -2.10 12.69 9.32
N SER A 106 -2.60 12.28 10.48
CA SER A 106 -3.02 10.89 10.72
C SER A 106 -4.11 10.40 9.76
N ALA A 107 -4.90 11.32 9.18
CA ALA A 107 -5.97 11.00 8.25
C ALA A 107 -5.51 10.20 7.01
N TRP A 108 -4.24 10.34 6.62
CA TRP A 108 -3.66 9.65 5.46
C TRP A 108 -3.02 8.30 5.81
N HIS A 109 -2.95 7.95 7.10
CA HIS A 109 -2.24 6.77 7.61
C HIS A 109 -0.80 6.68 7.08
N VAL A 110 -0.11 7.81 7.11
CA VAL A 110 1.33 7.89 6.82
C VAL A 110 2.03 8.43 8.07
N ALA A 111 3.03 7.71 8.55
CA ALA A 111 3.82 8.10 9.71
C ALA A 111 4.80 9.23 9.35
N PRO A 112 5.28 9.99 10.35
CA PRO A 112 6.41 10.90 10.15
C PRO A 112 7.61 10.13 9.58
N GLY A 113 8.08 10.52 8.39
CA GLY A 113 9.12 9.81 7.65
C GLY A 113 8.61 9.01 6.45
N GLY A 114 7.31 9.01 6.17
CA GLY A 114 6.74 8.52 4.92
C GLY A 114 6.34 7.04 4.89
N SER A 115 6.55 6.30 5.97
CA SER A 115 6.08 4.91 6.04
C SER A 115 4.57 4.84 6.24
N LEU A 116 3.96 3.77 5.72
CA LEU A 116 2.54 3.52 5.89
C LEU A 116 2.24 3.04 7.31
N CYS A 117 1.25 3.66 7.95
CA CYS A 117 0.74 3.27 9.26
C CYS A 117 -0.37 2.23 9.08
N LEU A 118 0.02 0.96 8.85
CA LEU A 118 -0.93 -0.12 8.49
C LEU A 118 -1.44 -0.93 9.69
N LEU A 119 -0.85 -0.69 10.86
CA LEU A 119 -1.23 -1.36 12.10
C LEU A 119 -2.04 -0.41 12.97
N GLN A 120 -3.09 -0.95 13.58
CA GLN A 120 -4.04 -0.19 14.39
C GLN A 120 -3.47 0.22 15.76
N SER A 121 -2.48 -0.54 16.23
CA SER A 121 -1.77 -0.30 17.48
C SER A 121 -0.39 -0.95 17.42
N ASP A 122 0.50 -0.50 18.31
CA ASP A 122 1.87 -1.03 18.44
C ASP A 122 1.91 -2.55 18.73
N GLY A 123 0.82 -3.15 19.20
CA GLY A 123 0.65 -4.60 19.43
C GLY A 123 -0.09 -5.34 18.31
N GLY A 124 -0.41 -4.68 17.20
CA GLY A 124 -1.16 -5.27 16.09
C GLY A 124 -0.37 -6.28 15.25
N TRP A 125 0.94 -6.38 15.47
CA TRP A 125 1.80 -7.38 14.84
C TRP A 125 2.01 -8.57 15.77
N GLN A 126 1.88 -9.78 15.21
CA GLN A 126 2.31 -11.00 15.88
C GLN A 126 3.48 -11.62 15.10
N PRO A 127 4.51 -12.16 15.76
CA PRO A 127 5.65 -12.74 15.07
C PRO A 127 5.33 -13.89 14.11
N GLU A 128 4.14 -14.48 14.20
CA GLU A 128 3.63 -15.53 13.32
C GLU A 128 2.75 -15.00 12.17
N ALA A 129 2.34 -13.72 12.23
CA ALA A 129 1.49 -13.08 11.23
C ALA A 129 2.15 -13.08 9.86
N SER A 130 1.35 -13.19 8.79
CA SER A 130 1.87 -13.17 7.43
C SER A 130 2.21 -11.73 7.00
N LEU A 131 3.30 -11.58 6.25
CA LEU A 131 3.60 -10.30 5.59
C LEU A 131 2.50 -9.91 4.61
N THR A 132 1.83 -10.87 3.96
CA THR A 132 0.79 -10.57 2.96
C THR A 132 -0.41 -9.85 3.56
N GLU A 133 -0.67 -9.99 4.86
CA GLU A 133 -1.68 -9.21 5.57
C GLU A 133 -1.36 -7.71 5.54
N LEU A 134 -0.09 -7.34 5.72
CA LEU A 134 0.36 -5.94 5.60
C LEU A 134 0.34 -5.48 4.14
N LEU A 135 0.73 -6.34 3.19
CA LEU A 135 0.70 -5.99 1.76
C LEU A 135 -0.74 -5.79 1.24
N ALA A 136 -1.70 -6.58 1.73
CA ALA A 136 -3.11 -6.38 1.44
C ALA A 136 -3.61 -5.04 1.98
N LYS A 137 -3.21 -4.66 3.21
CA LYS A 137 -3.52 -3.34 3.77
C LYS A 137 -2.88 -2.20 2.99
N ALA A 138 -1.64 -2.36 2.53
CA ALA A 138 -0.98 -1.38 1.67
C ALA A 138 -1.73 -1.20 0.33
N SER A 139 -2.21 -2.31 -0.26
CA SER A 139 -3.04 -2.27 -1.48
C SER A 139 -4.36 -1.54 -1.23
N GLY A 140 -4.99 -1.77 -0.07
CA GLY A 140 -6.18 -1.03 0.36
C GLY A 140 -5.92 0.47 0.58
N TRP A 141 -4.77 0.79 1.18
CA TRP A 141 -4.33 2.17 1.38
C TRP A 141 -4.25 2.93 0.05
N ARG A 142 -3.75 2.33 -1.04
CA ARG A 142 -3.69 2.98 -2.37
C ARG A 142 -5.07 3.40 -2.88
N ILE A 143 -6.08 2.61 -2.60
CA ILE A 143 -7.46 2.87 -3.04
C ILE A 143 -8.05 4.00 -2.21
N GLU A 144 -7.89 3.96 -0.89
CA GLU A 144 -8.32 5.05 -0.01
C GLU A 144 -7.55 6.35 -0.27
N TYR A 145 -6.27 6.26 -0.62
CA TYR A 145 -5.46 7.39 -1.09
C TYR A 145 -6.10 8.03 -2.32
N ALA A 146 -6.47 7.24 -3.34
CA ALA A 146 -7.17 7.75 -4.52
C ALA A 146 -8.50 8.42 -4.16
N LEU A 147 -9.30 7.81 -3.28
CA LEU A 147 -10.59 8.35 -2.83
C LEU A 147 -10.41 9.68 -2.06
N MET A 148 -9.35 9.80 -1.25
CA MET A 148 -8.98 11.06 -0.59
C MET A 148 -8.56 12.13 -1.60
N LYS A 149 -7.72 11.78 -2.59
CA LYS A 149 -7.31 12.73 -3.64
C LYS A 149 -8.50 13.16 -4.52
N ALA A 150 -9.49 12.30 -4.70
CA ALA A 150 -10.76 12.61 -5.37
C ALA A 150 -11.77 13.38 -4.47
N GLY A 151 -11.45 13.60 -3.18
CA GLY A 151 -12.33 14.30 -2.24
C GLY A 151 -13.63 13.57 -1.92
N VAL A 152 -13.66 12.24 -2.08
CA VAL A 152 -14.82 11.40 -1.79
C VAL A 152 -14.89 11.03 -0.31
N ILE A 153 -13.72 10.81 0.29
CA ILE A 153 -13.53 10.63 1.73
C ILE A 153 -12.56 11.68 2.27
N ASN A 154 -12.71 12.05 3.54
CA ASN A 154 -11.85 13.04 4.20
C ASN A 154 -10.78 12.41 5.10
N GLU A 155 -10.93 11.13 5.40
CA GLU A 155 -10.01 10.33 6.22
C GLU A 155 -10.07 8.88 5.74
N MET A 156 -8.94 8.16 5.80
CA MET A 156 -8.94 6.72 5.50
C MET A 156 -9.39 5.92 6.72
N SER A 157 -9.97 4.75 6.46
CA SER A 157 -10.45 3.85 7.49
C SER A 157 -9.32 3.30 8.36
N VAL A 158 -9.63 3.08 9.65
CA VAL A 158 -8.70 2.44 10.60
C VAL A 158 -8.55 0.94 10.34
N ASN A 159 -9.56 0.30 9.75
CA ASN A 159 -9.56 -1.14 9.45
C ASN A 159 -8.97 -1.45 8.07
N GLY A 160 -8.81 -0.43 7.21
CA GLY A 160 -8.55 -0.60 5.79
C GLY A 160 -9.75 -1.23 5.07
N ILE A 161 -9.80 -1.05 3.75
CA ILE A 161 -10.84 -1.66 2.90
C ILE A 161 -10.64 -3.17 2.66
N VAL A 162 -9.67 -3.82 3.31
CA VAL A 162 -9.32 -5.22 3.04
C VAL A 162 -10.50 -6.15 3.30
N SER A 163 -11.22 -5.93 4.40
CA SER A 163 -12.36 -6.75 4.84
C SER A 163 -13.66 -5.95 5.01
N ASP A 164 -13.68 -4.67 4.63
CA ASP A 164 -14.84 -3.79 4.78
C ASP A 164 -15.37 -3.27 3.42
N PRO A 165 -16.60 -3.65 3.00
CA PRO A 165 -17.26 -3.14 1.80
C PRO A 165 -17.86 -1.75 1.91
N SER A 166 -17.73 -1.09 3.05
CA SER A 166 -18.27 0.25 3.24
C SER A 166 -17.73 1.27 2.24
N HIS A 167 -16.53 1.09 1.67
CA HIS A 167 -15.97 2.02 0.67
C HIS A 167 -16.15 1.58 -0.79
N ASP A 168 -16.66 0.38 -1.06
CA ASP A 168 -16.74 -0.14 -2.45
C ASP A 168 -17.66 0.74 -3.31
N HIS A 169 -18.82 1.09 -2.77
CA HIS A 169 -19.78 1.99 -3.43
C HIS A 169 -19.25 3.43 -3.63
N LEU A 170 -18.20 3.82 -2.90
CA LEU A 170 -17.58 5.15 -3.05
C LEU A 170 -16.62 5.20 -4.24
N ILE A 171 -16.09 4.06 -4.67
CA ILE A 171 -15.26 3.95 -5.88
C ILE A 171 -16.10 4.34 -7.10
N ASP A 172 -17.33 3.84 -7.19
CA ASP A 172 -18.27 4.21 -8.26
C ASP A 172 -18.63 5.71 -8.21
N ARG A 173 -18.78 6.28 -6.99
CA ARG A 173 -19.11 7.69 -6.80
C ARG A 173 -17.97 8.63 -7.19
N ALA A 174 -16.72 8.21 -7.05
CA ALA A 174 -15.54 9.01 -7.39
C ALA A 174 -15.56 9.40 -8.87
N ILE A 175 -15.93 8.47 -9.74
CA ILE A 175 -16.00 8.67 -11.19
C ILE A 175 -17.10 9.65 -11.58
N GLN A 176 -18.26 9.58 -10.93
CA GLN A 176 -19.37 10.50 -11.20
C GLN A 176 -19.03 11.97 -10.90
N ARG A 177 -18.07 12.22 -10.01
CA ARG A 177 -17.58 13.57 -9.69
C ARG A 177 -16.48 14.05 -10.64
N ALA A 178 -15.73 13.15 -11.24
CA ALA A 178 -14.69 13.48 -12.21
C ALA A 178 -15.25 13.80 -13.61
N ALA A 179 -16.50 13.41 -13.89
CA ALA A 179 -17.17 13.76 -15.14
C ALA A 179 -17.31 15.29 -15.30
N PRO A 180 -16.83 15.88 -16.40
CA PRO A 180 -17.00 17.30 -16.65
C PRO A 180 -18.50 17.62 -16.75
N THR A 181 -18.93 18.66 -16.03
CA THR A 181 -20.24 19.27 -16.21
C THR A 181 -20.41 19.61 -17.70
N PRO A 182 -21.44 19.10 -18.40
CA PRO A 182 -21.66 19.48 -19.80
C PRO A 182 -21.84 21.00 -19.86
N ASP A 183 -21.06 21.63 -20.73
CA ASP A 183 -21.08 23.07 -20.94
C ASP A 183 -22.49 23.48 -21.45
N PRO A 184 -23.23 24.36 -20.76
CA PRO A 184 -24.57 24.75 -21.19
C PRO A 184 -24.59 25.55 -22.49
N THR A 185 -23.44 25.82 -23.12
CA THR A 185 -23.33 26.58 -24.37
C THR A 185 -23.50 25.78 -25.66
N GLU A 186 -23.56 24.44 -25.62
CA GLU A 186 -23.85 23.60 -26.81
C GLU A 186 -25.34 23.28 -27.05
N ALA A 187 -26.25 23.90 -26.29
CA ALA A 187 -27.70 23.80 -26.55
C ALA A 187 -28.24 25.12 -27.12
N GLY A 188 -27.73 25.54 -28.27
CA GLY A 188 -28.04 26.89 -28.75
C GLY A 188 -27.77 27.20 -30.21
N ASP A 189 -27.84 26.26 -31.15
CA ASP A 189 -28.08 26.63 -32.54
C ASP A 189 -28.61 25.47 -33.40
N THR A 190 -29.94 25.42 -33.58
CA THR A 190 -30.50 25.01 -34.87
C THR A 190 -31.55 26.03 -35.25
N GLY A 191 -31.08 27.07 -35.93
CA GLY A 191 -31.88 28.13 -36.51
C GLY A 191 -33.08 27.62 -37.32
N VAL A 192 -34.24 28.18 -37.01
CA VAL A 192 -35.38 28.26 -37.92
C VAL A 192 -35.01 29.26 -39.01
N SER A 193 -34.92 28.80 -40.26
CA SER A 193 -34.97 29.67 -41.43
C SER A 193 -36.29 29.45 -42.17
N SER A 194 -36.90 30.58 -42.50
CA SER A 194 -38.19 30.80 -43.15
C SER A 194 -38.33 30.22 -44.56
#